data_AF-A0A1C5V5V0-F1
#
_entry.id   AF-A0A1C5V5V0-F1
#
_cell.length_a   1.000
_cell.length_b   1.000
_cell.length_c   1.000
_cell.angle_alpha   90.00
_cell.angle_beta   90.00
_cell.angle_gamma   90.00
#
_symmetry.space_group_name_H-M   'P 1'
#
loop_
_entity.id
_entity.type
_entity.pdbx_description
1 polymer ?
#
loop_
_entity_poly.entity_id
_entity_poly.type
_entity_poly.pdbx_seq_one_letter_code
_entity_poly.pdbx_strand_id
1 'polypeptide(L)' 'MKLETERLFLQEMTSDDFDALYAVLADSDIMQHYPYAFDEARVRNWINKNRERYRVFGFGLWAVWELSRTIFMTGKT' A
#
# COMPACT_ATOMS: atom_id res chain seq x y z
N MET A 1 -5.74 12.03 -6.27
CA MET A 1 -4.98 12.09 -7.56
C MET A 1 -4.97 10.69 -8.18
N LYS A 2 -4.98 10.56 -9.51
CA LYS A 2 -4.88 9.26 -10.22
C LYS A 2 -3.80 9.34 -11.30
N LEU A 3 -2.90 8.37 -11.33
CA LEU A 3 -1.80 8.29 -12.30
C LEU A 3 -1.82 6.93 -12.96
N GLU A 4 -1.71 6.91 -14.28
CA GLU A 4 -1.71 5.68 -15.07
C GLU A 4 -0.44 5.60 -15.91
N THR A 5 0.06 4.39 -16.07
CA THR A 5 1.13 4.03 -16.99
C THR A 5 0.63 2.90 -17.88
N GLU A 6 1.45 2.41 -18.80
CA GLU A 6 1.08 1.28 -19.65
C GLU A 6 0.73 0.00 -18.87
N ARG A 7 1.22 -0.15 -17.63
CA ARG A 7 1.06 -1.38 -16.82
C ARG A 7 0.50 -1.16 -15.42
N LEU A 8 0.56 0.06 -14.91
CA LEU A 8 0.23 0.37 -13.52
C LEU A 8 -0.80 1.48 -13.41
N PHE A 9 -1.69 1.33 -12.44
CA PHE A 9 -2.61 2.35 -11.97
C PHE A 9 -2.22 2.70 -10.54
N LEU A 10 -2.02 3.98 -10.26
CA LEU A 10 -1.67 4.48 -8.94
C LEU A 10 -2.76 5.43 -8.45
N GLN A 11 -3.21 5.21 -7.21
CA GLN A 11 -4.16 6.10 -6.52
C GLN A 11 -3.80 6.34 -5.06
N GLU A 12 -4.36 7.40 -4.49
CA GLU A 12 -4.34 7.63 -3.05
C GLU A 12 -4.98 6.45 -2.30
N MET A 13 -4.33 6.02 -1.22
CA MET A 13 -4.81 4.91 -0.39
C MET A 13 -6.15 5.24 0.28
N THR A 14 -7.00 4.24 0.36
CA THR A 14 -8.28 4.25 1.06
C THR A 14 -8.30 3.19 2.16
N SER A 15 -9.33 3.20 3.00
CA SER A 15 -9.56 2.12 3.98
C SER A 15 -9.73 0.76 3.33
N ASP A 16 -10.22 0.73 2.09
CA ASP A 16 -10.58 -0.49 1.36
C ASP A 16 -9.33 -1.24 0.86
N ASP A 17 -8.18 -0.57 0.87
CA ASP A 17 -6.88 -1.17 0.56
C ASP A 17 -6.33 -2.02 1.71
N PHE A 18 -7.00 -2.05 2.86
CA PHE A 18 -6.51 -2.72 4.07
C PHE A 18 -6.16 -4.19 3.84
N ASP A 19 -7.05 -4.97 3.23
CA ASP A 19 -6.84 -6.42 3.08
C ASP A 19 -5.62 -6.72 2.20
N ALA A 20 -5.50 -6.00 1.08
CA ALA A 20 -4.35 -6.12 0.18
C ALA A 20 -3.05 -5.64 0.84
N LEU A 21 -3.11 -4.52 1.58
CA LEU A 21 -1.95 -3.99 2.30
C LEU A 21 -1.49 -4.92 3.43
N TYR A 22 -2.44 -5.48 4.18
CA TYR A 22 -2.17 -6.38 5.28
C TYR A 22 -1.55 -7.68 4.80
N ALA A 23 -2.04 -8.26 3.71
CA ALA A 23 -1.49 -9.49 3.14
C ALA A 23 0.02 -9.41 2.85
N VAL A 24 0.52 -8.22 2.50
CA VAL A 24 1.94 -8.01 2.17
C VAL A 24 2.74 -7.49 3.36
N LEU A 25 2.18 -6.60 4.16
CA LEU A 25 2.90 -6.00 5.30
C LEU A 25 2.95 -6.91 6.53
N ALA A 26 2.03 -7.87 6.64
CA ALA A 26 2.04 -8.88 7.68
C ALA A 26 2.89 -10.11 7.31
N ASP A 27 3.28 -10.23 6.04
CA ASP A 27 4.13 -11.32 5.55
C ASP A 27 5.56 -11.18 6.10
N SER A 28 5.99 -12.15 6.89
CA SER A 28 7.30 -12.16 7.52
C SER A 28 8.45 -12.28 6.54
N ASP A 29 8.24 -12.92 5.39
CA ASP A 29 9.28 -13.12 4.37
C ASP A 29 9.55 -11.80 3.64
N ILE A 30 8.52 -10.99 3.43
CA ILE A 30 8.62 -9.63 2.87
C ILE A 30 9.25 -8.68 3.88
N MET A 31 8.87 -8.83 5.15
CA MET A 31 9.29 -7.95 6.23
C MET A 31 10.62 -8.36 6.88
N GLN A 32 11.35 -9.33 6.32
CA GLN A 32 12.62 -9.83 6.86
C GLN A 32 13.68 -8.74 7.08
N HIS A 33 13.63 -7.66 6.30
CA HIS A 33 14.54 -6.51 6.41
C HIS A 33 13.96 -5.34 7.22
N TYR A 34 12.70 -5.46 7.66
CA TYR A 34 12.04 -4.48 8.50
C TYR A 34 12.13 -4.90 9.96
N PRO A 35 12.37 -3.95 10.88
CA PRO A 35 12.58 -4.27 12.29
C PRO A 35 11.34 -4.84 12.99
N TYR A 36 10.16 -4.79 12.37
CA TYR A 36 8.89 -5.24 12.96
C TYR A 36 7.92 -5.74 11.88
N ALA A 37 7.22 -6.84 12.16
CA ALA A 37 6.04 -7.24 11.39
C ALA A 37 4.88 -6.26 11.63
N PHE A 38 4.08 -5.97 10.60
CA PHE A 38 2.90 -5.13 10.78
C PHE A 38 1.73 -5.98 11.27
N ASP A 39 1.24 -5.67 12.46
CA ASP A 39 -0.08 -6.07 12.91
C ASP A 39 -1.19 -5.23 12.22
N GLU A 40 -2.43 -5.65 12.38
CA GLU A 40 -3.60 -4.98 11.80
C GLU A 40 -3.65 -3.48 12.16
N ALA A 41 -3.41 -3.14 13.43
CA ALA A 41 -3.49 -1.76 13.91
C ALA A 41 -2.44 -0.87 13.24
N ARG A 42 -1.23 -1.40 13.00
CA ARG A 42 -0.16 -0.70 12.29
C ARG A 42 -0.49 -0.47 10.83
N VAL A 43 -1.10 -1.44 10.14
CA VAL A 43 -1.53 -1.26 8.74
C VAL A 43 -2.63 -0.20 8.65
N ARG A 44 -3.64 -0.24 9.52
CA ARG A 44 -4.68 0.80 9.56
C ARG A 44 -4.10 2.19 9.84
N ASN A 45 -3.18 2.29 10.80
CA ASN A 45 -2.48 3.54 11.10
C ASN A 45 -1.61 4.02 9.93
N TRP A 46 -0.99 3.11 9.20
CA TRP A 46 -0.20 3.42 8.01
C TRP A 46 -1.05 4.04 6.90
N ILE A 47 -2.22 3.47 6.62
CA ILE A 47 -3.19 4.02 5.67
C ILE A 47 -3.59 5.43 6.10
N ASN A 48 -4.00 5.61 7.36
CA ASN A 48 -4.42 6.91 7.87
C ASN A 48 -3.31 7.96 7.79
N LYS A 49 -2.06 7.59 8.11
CA LYS A 49 -0.91 8.50 7.97
C LYS A 49 -0.66 8.91 6.53
N ASN A 50 -0.81 8.01 5.56
CA ASN A 50 -0.64 8.37 4.15
C ASN A 50 -1.80 9.23 3.63
N ARG A 51 -3.04 8.96 4.06
CA ARG A 51 -4.20 9.83 3.78
C ARG A 51 -3.99 11.25 4.29
N GLU A 52 -3.46 11.38 5.50
CA GLU A 52 -3.14 12.69 6.08
C GLU A 52 -2.01 13.40 5.30
N ARG A 53 -1.00 12.65 4.82
CA ARG A 53 0.06 13.23 3.98
C ARG A 53 -0.49 13.80 2.67
N TYR A 54 -1.43 13.13 2.01
CA TYR A 54 -2.06 13.71 0.81
C TYR A 54 -2.79 15.00 1.15
N ARG A 55 -3.50 15.05 2.28
CA ARG A 55 -4.25 16.24 2.72
C ARG A 55 -3.35 17.43 3.05
N VAL A 56 -2.22 17.19 3.71
CA VAL A 56 -1.32 18.25 4.21
C VAL A 56 -0.31 18.67 3.16
N PHE A 57 0.26 17.72 2.41
CA PHE A 57 1.39 17.96 1.51
C PHE A 57 1.02 17.85 0.03
N GLY A 58 -0.13 17.27 -0.31
CA GLY A 58 -0.51 16.97 -1.70
C GLY A 58 0.21 15.75 -2.30
N PHE A 59 1.04 15.05 -1.53
CA PHE A 59 1.77 13.85 -1.97
C PHE A 59 2.03 12.86 -0.81
N GLY A 60 2.40 11.62 -1.15
CA GLY A 60 2.63 10.53 -0.19
C GLY A 60 2.98 9.22 -0.90
N LEU A 61 2.91 8.08 -0.19
CA LEU A 61 2.98 6.74 -0.80
C LEU A 61 1.62 6.36 -1.37
N TRP A 62 1.55 5.63 -2.48
CA TRP A 62 0.30 5.38 -3.21
C TRP A 62 -0.03 3.89 -3.22
N ALA A 63 -1.31 3.57 -3.32
CA ALA A 63 -1.73 2.23 -3.69
C ALA A 63 -1.41 2.02 -5.18
N VAL A 64 -0.71 0.94 -5.49
CA VAL A 64 -0.32 0.57 -6.86
C VAL A 64 -1.05 -0.68 -7.27
N TRP A 65 -1.64 -0.65 -8.45
CA TRP A 65 -2.44 -1.72 -9.03
C TRP A 65 -1.88 -2.08 -10.40
N GLU A 66 -1.86 -3.37 -10.74
CA GLU A 66 -1.52 -3.79 -12.09
C GLU A 66 -2.75 -3.67 -13.00
N LEU A 67 -2.58 -3.08 -14.18
CA LEU A 67 -3.66 -2.93 -15.15
C LEU A 67 -4.04 -4.27 -15.82
N SER A 68 -3.23 -5.33 -15.69
CA SER A 68 -3.57 -6.70 -16.09
C SER A 68 -4.32 -7.47 -14.99
N ARG A 69 -5.46 -6.95 -14.53
CA ARG A 69 -6.47 -7.67 -13.71
C ARG A 69 -5.92 -8.56 -12.56
N THR A 70 -4.79 -8.22 -11.95
CA THR A 70 -4.22 -8.95 -10.79
C THR A 70 -3.58 -7.97 -9.81
N ILE A 71 -3.83 -8.14 -8.52
CA ILE A 71 -3.29 -7.27 -7.46
C ILE A 71 -1.82 -7.63 -7.26
N PHE A 72 -0.90 -6.68 -7.52
CA PHE A 72 0.50 -6.79 -7.14
C PHE A 72 0.83 -5.68 -6.15
N MET A 73 1.03 -6.07 -4.89
CA MET A 73 1.94 -5.33 -4.03
C MET A 73 3.22 -6.12 -3.95
N THR A 74 4.37 -5.45 -4.12
CA THR A 74 5.65 -6.12 -4.28
C THR A 74 6.04 -6.91 -3.02
N GLY A 75 5.88 -8.22 -3.11
CA GLY A 75 6.46 -9.28 -2.29
C GLY A 75 6.74 -10.44 -3.22
N LYS A 76 7.99 -10.90 -3.29
CA LYS A 76 8.39 -11.93 -4.26
C LYS A 76 7.62 -13.24 -4.01
N THR A 77 7.25 -13.90 -5.12
CA THR A 77 6.97 -15.35 -5.24
C THR A 77 8.03 -16.23 -4.59
#